data_AF-A0A6H1K2A1-F1
#
_entry.id   AF-A0A6H1K2A1-F1
#
_cell.length_a   1.000
_cell.length_b   1.000
_cell.length_c   1.000
_cell.angle_alpha   90.00
_cell.angle_beta   90.00
_cell.angle_gamma   90.00
#
_symmetry.space_group_name_H-M   'P 1'
#
loop_
_entity.id
_entity.type
_entity.pdbx_description
1 polymer ?
#
loop_
_entity_poly.entity_id
_entity_poly.type
_entity_poly.pdbx_seq_one_letter_code
_entity_poly.pdbx_strand_id
1 'polypeptide(L)'
;MIRRETGKGAVESVHVGSSRPVDVAKVDPRRILVMGYSRGSEAALLLADDYPGLVHGAVVYSPSAQVNGGIPLYSTAAWTKDGEPVADGLIPLNHVSGPVMAIAGSDDHLWTSTLWAQQIVEELDACGNRYPHHALIYPHAGHGVGTFPYLAAGTRYPLTGREIDLGGTRAGNAAAQEAGWHRVLALLASLGP
;
A
#
# COMPACT_ATOMS: atom_id res chain seq x y z
N MET A 1 9.55 -3.70 14.60
CA MET A 1 9.10 -4.40 13.37
C MET A 1 7.58 -4.44 13.38
N ILE A 2 6.94 -3.87 12.35
CA ILE A 2 5.47 -3.81 12.26
C ILE A 2 4.90 -5.19 11.91
N ARG A 3 3.90 -5.65 12.67
CA ARG A 3 3.27 -6.97 12.49
C ARG A 3 1.75 -6.86 12.51
N ARG A 4 1.09 -7.76 11.76
CA ARG A 4 -0.37 -7.93 11.78
C ARG A 4 -0.77 -8.85 12.93
N GLU A 5 -1.71 -8.42 13.76
CA GLU A 5 -2.39 -9.29 14.73
C GLU A 5 -3.50 -10.07 14.02
N THR A 6 -3.50 -11.40 14.11
CA THR A 6 -4.68 -12.20 13.76
C THR A 6 -5.19 -12.87 15.04
N GLY A 7 -6.50 -12.82 15.27
CA GLY A 7 -7.15 -13.27 16.52
C GLY A 7 -7.05 -14.78 16.84
N LYS A 8 -6.07 -15.50 16.29
CA LYS A 8 -5.75 -16.91 16.57
C LYS A 8 -4.25 -17.18 16.70
N GLY A 9 -3.43 -16.19 17.06
CA GLY A 9 -1.98 -16.39 17.25
C GLY A 9 -1.22 -16.82 15.97
N ALA A 10 -1.82 -16.62 14.79
CA ALA A 10 -1.14 -16.84 13.52
C ALA A 10 -0.43 -15.55 13.11
N VAL A 11 0.90 -15.57 13.18
CA VAL A 11 1.76 -14.49 12.71
C VAL A 11 1.80 -14.56 11.19
N GLU A 12 1.09 -13.68 10.48
CA GLU A 12 1.40 -13.43 9.07
C GLU A 12 2.59 -12.47 9.02
N SER A 13 3.74 -13.01 8.64
CA SER A 13 4.90 -12.21 8.25
C SER A 13 4.69 -11.70 6.82
N VAL A 14 5.00 -10.44 6.57
CA VAL A 14 5.10 -9.89 5.21
C VAL A 14 6.23 -10.63 4.50
N HIS A 15 5.89 -11.64 3.70
CA HIS A 15 6.83 -12.34 2.83
C HIS A 15 6.81 -11.69 1.44
N VAL A 16 7.90 -10.99 1.09
CA VAL A 16 8.19 -10.63 -0.30
C VAL A 16 8.88 -11.83 -0.94
N GLY A 17 8.10 -12.72 -1.54
CA GLY A 17 8.61 -13.92 -2.21
C GLY A 17 8.99 -13.65 -3.66
N SER A 18 10.27 -13.42 -3.92
CA SER A 18 10.90 -13.80 -5.18
C SER A 18 11.41 -15.23 -5.03
N SER A 19 11.12 -16.12 -5.99
CA SER A 19 11.69 -17.49 -6.03
C SER A 19 13.21 -17.51 -6.25
N ARG A 20 13.82 -16.34 -6.53
CA ARG A 20 15.26 -16.12 -6.55
C ARG A 20 15.69 -15.34 -5.31
N PRO A 21 16.77 -15.76 -4.62
CA PRO A 21 17.39 -14.93 -3.60
C PRO A 21 17.72 -13.56 -4.18
N VAL A 22 17.24 -12.49 -3.54
CA VAL A 22 17.75 -11.15 -3.82
C VAL A 22 19.18 -11.13 -3.31
N ASP A 23 20.14 -10.87 -4.20
CA ASP A 23 21.51 -10.60 -3.81
C ASP A 23 21.54 -9.24 -3.11
N VAL A 24 21.39 -9.25 -1.79
CA VAL A 24 21.31 -8.04 -0.97
C VAL A 24 22.56 -7.16 -1.10
N ALA A 25 23.69 -7.71 -1.55
CA ALA A 25 24.89 -6.94 -1.82
C ALA A 25 24.76 -6.02 -3.06
N LYS A 26 23.76 -6.25 -3.92
CA LYS A 26 23.47 -5.44 -5.12
C LYS A 26 22.31 -4.46 -4.94
N VAL A 27 21.73 -4.38 -3.74
CA VAL A 27 20.66 -3.43 -3.43
C VAL A 27 21.28 -2.17 -2.84
N ASP A 28 20.99 -1.00 -3.40
CA ASP A 28 21.32 0.28 -2.75
C ASP A 28 20.39 0.45 -1.53
N PRO A 29 20.91 0.35 -0.28
CA PRO A 29 20.07 0.44 0.91
C PRO A 29 19.42 1.82 1.08
N ARG A 30 19.87 2.84 0.35
CA ARG A 30 19.30 4.19 0.40
C ARG A 30 18.07 4.36 -0.50
N ARG A 31 17.71 3.36 -1.31
CA ARG A 31 16.64 3.46 -2.34
C ARG A 31 15.65 2.30 -2.28
N ILE A 32 15.44 1.76 -1.07
CA ILE A 32 14.45 0.71 -0.84
C ILE A 32 13.07 1.35 -0.69
N LEU A 33 12.11 0.91 -1.51
CA LEU A 33 10.71 1.29 -1.39
C LEU A 33 9.91 0.09 -0.89
N VAL A 34 8.90 0.37 -0.07
CA VAL A 34 7.92 -0.64 0.35
C VAL A 34 6.66 -0.53 -0.49
N MET A 35 6.11 -1.67 -0.92
CA MET A 35 4.86 -1.72 -1.67
C MET A 35 3.76 -2.34 -0.80
N GLY A 36 2.63 -1.66 -0.69
CA GLY A 36 1.47 -2.11 0.10
C GLY A 36 0.18 -2.07 -0.72
N TYR A 37 -0.75 -2.97 -0.42
CA TYR A 37 -2.06 -3.05 -1.08
C TYR A 37 -3.17 -3.09 -0.05
N SER A 38 -4.23 -2.30 -0.21
CA SER A 38 -5.38 -2.28 0.68
C SER A 38 -4.91 -2.04 2.12
N ARG A 39 -5.26 -2.94 3.05
CA ARG A 39 -4.73 -2.94 4.42
C ARG A 39 -3.21 -2.82 4.48
N GLY A 40 -2.47 -3.50 3.60
CA GLY A 40 -1.01 -3.43 3.56
C GLY A 40 -0.45 -2.05 3.22
N SER A 41 -1.26 -1.12 2.69
CA SER A 41 -0.85 0.29 2.53
C SER A 41 -0.58 0.98 3.86
N GLU A 42 -1.34 0.64 4.91
CA GLU A 42 -1.15 1.19 6.26
C GLU A 42 0.24 0.81 6.78
N ALA A 43 0.59 -0.48 6.69
CA ALA A 43 1.93 -0.95 7.07
C ALA A 43 3.05 -0.35 6.22
N ALA A 44 2.83 -0.17 4.91
CA ALA A 44 3.80 0.45 4.02
C ALA A 44 4.10 1.91 4.42
N LEU A 45 3.05 2.70 4.70
CA LEU A 45 3.20 4.09 5.14
C LEU A 45 3.82 4.19 6.54
N LEU A 46 3.36 3.36 7.49
CA LEU A 46 3.97 3.29 8.82
C LEU A 46 5.45 2.89 8.75
N LEU A 47 5.83 1.95 7.87
CA LEU A 47 7.24 1.58 7.70
C LEU A 47 8.08 2.74 7.13
N ALA A 48 7.54 3.49 6.17
CA ALA A 48 8.22 4.63 5.57
C ALA A 48 8.39 5.80 6.56
N ASP A 49 7.42 6.02 7.44
CA ASP A 49 7.48 7.09 8.46
C ASP A 49 8.30 6.68 9.69
N ASP A 50 8.11 5.47 10.21
CA ASP A 50 8.77 5.02 11.44
C ASP A 50 10.23 4.61 11.24
N TYR A 51 10.59 4.17 10.03
CA TYR A 51 11.91 3.64 9.72
C TYR A 51 12.49 4.26 8.43
N PRO A 52 12.62 5.61 8.33
CA PRO A 52 13.05 6.29 7.11
C PRO A 52 14.51 5.97 6.73
N GLY A 53 15.31 5.46 7.66
CA GLY A 53 16.65 4.96 7.40
C GLY A 53 16.71 3.55 6.80
N LEU A 54 15.59 2.82 6.81
CA LEU A 54 15.46 1.47 6.25
C LEU A 54 14.60 1.48 4.97
N VAL A 55 13.55 2.28 4.96
CA VAL A 55 12.60 2.41 3.85
C VAL A 55 12.58 3.86 3.41
N HIS A 56 13.02 4.10 2.19
CA HIS A 56 13.12 5.44 1.63
C HIS A 56 11.75 6.00 1.28
N GLY A 57 10.85 5.18 0.71
CA GLY A 57 9.53 5.63 0.26
C GLY A 57 8.55 4.48 0.07
N ALA A 58 7.38 4.76 -0.49
CA ALA A 58 6.30 3.79 -0.60
C ALA A 58 5.52 3.83 -1.92
N VAL A 59 5.02 2.67 -2.35
CA VAL A 59 3.99 2.54 -3.38
C VAL A 59 2.77 1.89 -2.75
N VAL A 60 1.63 2.56 -2.74
CA VAL A 60 0.43 2.08 -2.06
C VAL A 60 -0.77 1.99 -3.00
N TYR A 61 -1.34 0.81 -3.14
CA TYR A 61 -2.51 0.52 -3.97
C TYR A 61 -3.78 0.44 -3.13
N SER A 62 -4.88 0.97 -3.67
CA SER A 62 -6.17 1.10 -2.98
C SER A 62 -5.97 1.54 -1.52
N PRO A 63 -5.28 2.68 -1.28
CA PRO A 63 -4.67 2.95 0.01
C PRO A 63 -5.67 3.35 1.10
N SER A 64 -5.19 3.33 2.34
CA SER A 64 -5.75 4.07 3.47
C SER A 64 -4.73 5.07 4.00
N ALA A 65 -5.17 6.31 4.26
CA ALA A 65 -4.37 7.34 4.92
C ALA A 65 -4.35 7.19 6.46
N GLN A 66 -5.09 6.22 6.99
CA GLN A 66 -5.22 5.96 8.42
C GLN A 66 -5.01 4.49 8.77
N VAL A 67 -4.56 4.24 9.99
CA VAL A 67 -4.68 2.92 10.64
C VAL A 67 -6.15 2.70 10.95
N ASN A 68 -6.71 1.62 10.40
CA ASN A 68 -8.07 1.19 10.74
C ASN A 68 -8.01 0.02 11.74
N GLY A 69 -9.10 -0.22 12.46
CA GLY A 69 -9.22 -1.41 13.30
C GLY A 69 -9.02 -2.74 12.57
N GLY A 70 -8.66 -3.76 13.32
CA GLY A 70 -8.34 -5.11 12.88
C GLY A 70 -9.51 -5.86 12.25
N ILE A 71 -9.22 -6.96 11.56
CA ILE A 71 -10.23 -7.80 10.91
C ILE A 71 -10.15 -9.21 11.50
N PRO A 72 -11.28 -9.81 11.93
CA PRO A 72 -12.66 -9.34 11.78
C PRO A 72 -13.16 -8.42 12.91
N LEU A 73 -12.36 -8.23 13.97
CA LEU A 73 -12.75 -7.43 15.14
C LEU A 73 -12.21 -6.01 14.99
N TYR A 74 -13.03 -5.12 14.43
CA TYR A 74 -12.67 -3.72 14.18
C TYR A 74 -12.41 -2.88 15.44
N SER A 75 -12.64 -3.44 16.63
CA SER A 75 -12.29 -2.83 17.92
C SER A 75 -10.86 -3.16 18.39
N THR A 76 -10.14 -3.99 17.66
CA THR A 76 -8.75 -4.39 17.97
C THR A 76 -7.78 -3.64 17.07
N ALA A 77 -6.53 -3.45 17.50
CA ALA A 77 -5.53 -2.86 16.62
C ALA A 77 -5.21 -3.79 15.44
N ALA A 78 -5.11 -3.24 14.24
CA ALA A 78 -4.69 -4.00 13.06
C ALA A 78 -3.18 -4.30 13.05
N TRP A 79 -2.38 -3.43 13.69
CA TRP A 79 -0.93 -3.48 13.67
C TRP A 79 -0.35 -3.38 15.07
N THR A 80 0.79 -4.02 15.26
CA THR A 80 1.67 -3.80 16.41
C THR A 80 3.03 -3.28 15.96
N LYS A 81 3.62 -2.40 16.75
CA LYS A 81 5.00 -1.92 16.62
C LYS A 81 5.75 -2.29 17.89
N ASP A 82 6.78 -3.12 17.72
CA ASP A 82 7.63 -3.59 18.82
C ASP A 82 6.85 -4.29 19.95
N GLY A 83 5.76 -4.97 19.57
CA GLY A 83 4.87 -5.68 20.47
C GLY A 83 3.68 -4.86 20.97
N GLU A 84 3.70 -3.54 20.79
CA GLU A 84 2.65 -2.64 21.26
C GLU A 84 1.63 -2.32 20.16
N PRO A 85 0.32 -2.25 20.47
CA PRO A 85 -0.71 -1.87 19.51
C PRO A 85 -0.48 -0.47 18.92
N VAL A 86 -0.56 -0.36 17.60
CA VAL A 86 -0.63 0.94 16.91
C VAL A 86 -2.08 1.41 16.96
N ALA A 87 -2.30 2.63 17.45
CA ALA A 87 -3.64 3.20 17.57
C ALA A 87 -4.26 3.49 16.19
N ASP A 88 -5.58 3.38 16.11
CA ASP A 88 -6.35 3.83 14.96
C ASP A 88 -6.24 5.35 14.80
N GLY A 89 -6.20 5.83 13.55
CA GLY A 89 -6.08 7.25 13.23
C GLY A 89 -5.17 7.52 12.05
N LEU A 90 -5.08 8.79 11.65
CA LEU A 90 -4.24 9.22 10.52
C LEU A 90 -2.79 8.77 10.72
N ILE A 91 -2.21 8.23 9.66
CA ILE A 91 -0.81 7.81 9.66
C ILE A 91 0.03 9.08 9.52
N PRO A 92 0.94 9.39 10.47
CA PRO A 92 1.88 10.48 10.30
C PRO A 92 2.79 10.20 9.11
N LEU A 93 3.08 11.21 8.30
CA LEU A 93 3.99 11.12 7.15
C LEU A 93 5.15 12.12 7.22
N ASN A 94 5.34 12.76 8.38
CA ASN A 94 6.28 13.85 8.58
C ASN A 94 7.75 13.40 8.65
N HIS A 95 8.03 12.10 8.72
CA HIS A 95 9.37 11.54 8.67
C HIS A 95 9.69 10.80 7.36
N VAL A 96 8.70 10.65 6.47
CA VAL A 96 8.91 10.01 5.16
C VAL A 96 9.99 10.77 4.40
N SER A 97 11.05 10.05 4.02
CA SER A 97 12.29 10.66 3.50
C SER A 97 12.59 10.32 2.05
N GLY A 98 11.56 10.00 1.26
CA GLY A 98 11.64 9.59 -0.14
C GLY A 98 10.27 9.62 -0.82
N PRO A 99 10.16 9.10 -2.05
CA PRO A 99 8.97 9.28 -2.88
C PRO A 99 7.80 8.39 -2.44
N VAL A 100 6.58 8.89 -2.66
CA VAL A 100 5.35 8.15 -2.35
C VAL A 100 4.39 8.16 -3.55
N MET A 101 3.97 6.99 -4.01
CA MET A 101 2.97 6.87 -5.07
C MET A 101 1.73 6.15 -4.53
N ALA A 102 0.63 6.89 -4.42
CA ALA A 102 -0.68 6.38 -4.05
C ALA A 102 -1.51 6.11 -5.31
N ILE A 103 -2.03 4.90 -5.48
CA ILE A 103 -2.79 4.45 -6.65
C ILE A 103 -4.17 3.99 -6.19
N ALA A 104 -5.23 4.61 -6.70
CA ALA A 104 -6.60 4.32 -6.30
C ALA A 104 -7.53 4.15 -7.51
N GLY A 105 -8.56 3.32 -7.32
CA GLY A 105 -9.69 3.24 -8.23
C GLY A 105 -10.75 4.27 -7.85
N SER A 106 -11.35 4.94 -8.84
CA SER A 106 -12.43 5.90 -8.59
C SER A 106 -13.75 5.24 -8.14
N ASP A 107 -13.88 3.94 -8.34
CA ASP A 107 -15.08 3.13 -8.13
C ASP A 107 -14.81 2.05 -7.06
N ASP A 108 -14.04 2.38 -6.02
CA ASP A 108 -13.71 1.47 -4.91
C ASP A 108 -14.92 1.32 -3.98
N HIS A 109 -15.46 0.10 -3.92
CA HIS A 109 -16.65 -0.20 -3.10
C HIS A 109 -16.31 -0.71 -1.69
N LEU A 110 -15.03 -0.90 -1.35
CA LEU A 110 -14.62 -1.29 0.00
C LEU A 110 -14.35 -0.10 0.90
N TRP A 111 -13.68 0.92 0.37
CA TRP A 111 -13.44 2.18 1.09
C TRP A 111 -13.13 3.33 0.13
N THR A 112 -13.03 4.54 0.68
CA THR A 112 -12.79 5.77 -0.08
C THR A 112 -11.32 5.93 -0.48
N SER A 113 -10.76 4.98 -1.23
CA SER A 113 -9.33 4.98 -1.58
C SER A 113 -8.90 6.19 -2.40
N THR A 114 -9.80 6.79 -3.17
CA THR A 114 -9.53 8.06 -3.89
C THR A 114 -9.24 9.20 -2.92
N LEU A 115 -10.08 9.36 -1.88
CA LEU A 115 -9.88 10.40 -0.86
C LEU A 115 -8.60 10.14 -0.06
N TRP A 116 -8.33 8.88 0.28
CA TRP A 116 -7.09 8.50 0.96
C TRP A 116 -5.84 8.75 0.13
N ALA A 117 -5.86 8.46 -1.17
CA ALA A 117 -4.73 8.76 -2.05
C ALA A 117 -4.45 10.26 -2.12
N GLN A 118 -5.49 11.09 -2.19
CA GLN A 118 -5.37 12.55 -2.18
C GLN A 118 -4.81 13.04 -0.84
N GLN A 119 -5.38 12.58 0.28
CA GLN A 119 -4.95 12.98 1.61
C GLN A 119 -3.50 12.62 1.92
N ILE A 120 -3.01 11.46 1.44
CA ILE A 120 -1.59 11.07 1.57
C ILE A 120 -0.69 12.12 0.92
N VAL A 121 -1.04 12.60 -0.28
CA VAL A 121 -0.28 13.63 -1.00
C VAL A 121 -0.35 14.96 -0.26
N GLU A 122 -1.54 15.37 0.17
CA GLU A 122 -1.75 16.62 0.91
C GLU A 122 -0.95 16.67 2.22
N GLU A 123 -0.88 15.56 2.96
CA GLU A 123 -0.09 15.46 4.19
C GLU A 123 1.41 15.55 3.92
N LEU A 124 1.90 14.90 2.85
CA LEU A 124 3.31 14.97 2.44
C LEU A 124 3.70 16.38 1.99
N ASP A 125 2.81 17.07 1.27
CA ASP A 125 2.96 18.48 0.90
C ASP A 125 3.01 19.37 2.15
N ALA A 126 2.07 19.18 3.10
CA ALA A 126 2.00 19.93 4.35
C ALA A 126 3.24 19.73 5.24
N CYS A 127 3.82 18.53 5.23
CA CYS A 127 5.07 18.22 5.92
C CYS A 127 6.32 18.73 5.20
N GLY A 128 6.20 19.26 3.98
CA GLY A 128 7.33 19.74 3.18
C GLY A 128 8.22 18.61 2.65
N ASN A 129 7.65 17.43 2.35
CA ASN A 129 8.40 16.35 1.74
C ASN A 129 8.96 16.79 0.37
N ARG A 130 10.29 16.85 0.26
CA ARG A 130 10.98 17.30 -0.97
C ARG A 130 10.98 16.28 -2.12
N TYR A 131 10.57 15.04 -1.86
CA TYR A 131 10.59 13.97 -2.85
C TYR A 131 9.27 13.89 -3.63
N PRO A 132 9.28 13.38 -4.88
CA PRO A 132 8.06 13.28 -5.67
C PRO A 132 6.99 12.44 -4.96
N HIS A 133 5.77 12.96 -4.90
CA HIS A 133 4.63 12.21 -4.40
C HIS A 133 3.39 12.47 -5.26
N HIS A 134 2.63 11.40 -5.52
CA HIS A 134 1.57 11.41 -6.52
C HIS A 134 0.36 10.57 -6.08
N ALA A 135 -0.83 11.11 -6.33
CA ALA A 135 -2.09 10.36 -6.30
C ALA A 135 -2.51 10.05 -7.75
N LEU A 136 -2.53 8.77 -8.10
CA LEU A 136 -2.98 8.28 -9.40
C LEU A 136 -4.37 7.67 -9.24
N ILE A 137 -5.38 8.37 -9.76
CA ILE A 137 -6.77 7.95 -9.67
C ILE A 137 -7.21 7.41 -11.03
N TYR A 138 -7.55 6.13 -11.08
CA TYR A 138 -7.96 5.46 -12.32
C TYR A 138 -9.49 5.35 -12.41
N PRO A 139 -10.10 5.89 -13.49
CA PRO A 139 -11.53 5.82 -13.68
C PRO A 139 -11.98 4.38 -13.94
N HIS A 140 -13.19 4.04 -13.47
CA HIS A 140 -13.81 2.72 -13.66
C HIS A 140 -13.04 1.53 -13.06
N ALA A 141 -12.01 1.80 -12.26
CA ALA A 141 -11.33 0.82 -11.46
C ALA A 141 -11.84 0.89 -10.02
N GLY A 142 -11.91 -0.25 -9.35
CA GLY A 142 -12.33 -0.35 -7.96
C GLY A 142 -11.16 -0.67 -7.05
N HIS A 143 -11.44 -1.32 -5.94
CA HIS A 143 -10.45 -1.77 -4.97
C HIS A 143 -9.41 -2.72 -5.58
N GLY A 144 -9.70 -3.32 -6.74
CA GLY A 144 -8.82 -4.18 -7.57
C GLY A 144 -7.87 -3.44 -8.52
N VAL A 145 -7.60 -2.14 -8.30
CA VAL A 145 -6.86 -1.24 -9.21
C VAL A 145 -5.40 -1.66 -9.50
N GLY A 146 -4.80 -2.55 -8.70
CA GLY A 146 -3.35 -2.69 -8.64
C GLY A 146 -2.75 -4.10 -8.74
N THR A 147 -1.48 -4.13 -8.35
CA THR A 147 -0.44 -5.15 -8.58
C THR A 147 0.07 -5.21 -10.03
N PHE A 148 0.84 -6.25 -10.35
CA PHE A 148 1.37 -6.49 -11.68
C PHE A 148 0.25 -6.89 -12.65
N PRO A 149 0.31 -6.44 -13.92
CA PRO A 149 -0.77 -6.60 -14.87
C PRO A 149 -0.91 -8.04 -15.36
N TYR A 150 -2.03 -8.30 -16.04
CA TYR A 150 -2.34 -9.56 -16.74
C TYR A 150 -2.57 -10.78 -15.84
N LEU A 151 -2.75 -10.57 -14.55
CA LEU A 151 -3.29 -11.60 -13.67
C LEU A 151 -4.81 -11.70 -13.81
N ALA A 152 -5.29 -12.94 -13.93
CA ALA A 152 -6.71 -13.22 -13.79
C ALA A 152 -7.15 -12.90 -12.35
N ALA A 153 -8.04 -11.91 -12.19
CA ALA A 153 -8.66 -11.62 -10.91
C ALA A 153 -9.93 -12.48 -10.73
N GLY A 154 -10.00 -13.25 -9.66
CA GLY A 154 -11.21 -13.95 -9.25
C GLY A 154 -12.22 -12.98 -8.62
N THR A 155 -13.52 -13.23 -8.78
CA THR A 155 -14.60 -12.45 -8.12
C THR A 155 -14.93 -12.91 -6.71
N ARG A 156 -14.23 -13.94 -6.19
CA ARG A 156 -14.49 -14.56 -4.88
C ARG A 156 -13.30 -14.40 -3.95
N TYR A 157 -13.55 -13.96 -2.72
CA TYR A 157 -12.51 -13.86 -1.70
C TYR A 157 -12.04 -15.25 -1.24
N PRO A 158 -10.74 -15.57 -1.35
CA PRO A 158 -10.25 -16.93 -1.14
C PRO A 158 -10.42 -17.45 0.29
N LEU A 159 -10.54 -16.57 1.30
CA LEU A 159 -10.67 -16.99 2.70
C LEU A 159 -12.13 -17.14 3.17
N THR A 160 -13.12 -16.57 2.46
CA THR A 160 -14.54 -16.61 2.89
C THR A 160 -15.47 -17.19 1.84
N GLY A 161 -15.02 -17.36 0.59
CA GLY A 161 -15.83 -17.86 -0.53
C GLY A 161 -16.94 -16.89 -0.98
N ARG A 162 -17.10 -15.75 -0.32
CA ARG A 162 -18.08 -14.73 -0.66
C ARG A 162 -17.58 -13.90 -1.84
N GLU A 163 -18.50 -13.58 -2.72
CA GLU A 163 -18.31 -12.52 -3.70
C GLU A 163 -18.20 -11.21 -2.91
N ILE A 164 -17.04 -10.56 -3.04
CA ILE A 164 -16.81 -9.23 -2.47
C ILE A 164 -16.94 -8.28 -3.64
N ASP A 165 -17.84 -7.31 -3.49
CA ASP A 165 -17.92 -6.21 -4.42
C ASP A 165 -16.72 -5.29 -4.19
N LEU A 166 -15.71 -5.43 -5.03
CA LEU A 166 -14.53 -4.57 -5.05
C LEU A 166 -14.77 -3.31 -5.90
N GLY A 167 -15.90 -3.22 -6.59
CA GLY A 167 -16.20 -2.17 -7.55
C GLY A 167 -15.30 -2.17 -8.80
N GLY A 168 -15.53 -1.20 -9.66
CA GLY A 168 -14.90 -1.10 -10.96
C GLY A 168 -15.43 -2.12 -11.98
N THR A 169 -15.14 -1.84 -13.24
CA THR A 169 -15.40 -2.79 -14.33
C THR A 169 -14.18 -3.68 -14.56
N ARG A 170 -14.37 -4.88 -15.13
CA ARG A 170 -13.23 -5.74 -15.50
C ARG A 170 -12.22 -5.04 -16.41
N ALA A 171 -12.72 -4.29 -17.41
CA ALA A 171 -11.87 -3.55 -18.33
C ALA A 171 -11.16 -2.37 -17.63
N GLY A 172 -11.87 -1.64 -16.76
CA GLY A 172 -11.30 -0.52 -15.99
C GLY A 172 -10.20 -0.99 -15.03
N ASN A 173 -10.44 -2.07 -14.28
CA ASN A 173 -9.43 -2.67 -13.41
C ASN A 173 -8.20 -3.14 -14.22
N ALA A 174 -8.39 -3.82 -15.36
CA ALA A 174 -7.27 -4.28 -16.19
C ALA A 174 -6.43 -3.11 -16.75
N ALA A 175 -7.09 -2.08 -17.29
CA ALA A 175 -6.42 -0.89 -17.79
C ALA A 175 -5.67 -0.13 -16.69
N ALA A 176 -6.25 -0.04 -15.49
CA ALA A 176 -5.60 0.58 -14.34
C ALA A 176 -4.36 -0.19 -13.87
N GLN A 177 -4.40 -1.53 -13.85
CA GLN A 177 -3.25 -2.36 -13.51
C GLN A 177 -2.09 -2.17 -14.51
N GLU A 178 -2.39 -2.16 -15.81
CA GLU A 178 -1.40 -1.91 -16.86
C GLU A 178 -0.77 -0.52 -16.73
N ALA A 179 -1.60 0.52 -16.71
CA ALA A 179 -1.13 1.90 -16.62
C ALA A 179 -0.41 2.18 -15.28
N GLY A 180 -0.96 1.70 -14.16
CA GLY A 180 -0.38 1.83 -12.83
C GLY A 180 0.99 1.18 -12.73
N TRP A 181 1.15 -0.03 -13.27
CA TRP A 181 2.42 -0.73 -13.26
C TRP A 181 3.51 0.02 -14.03
N HIS A 182 3.18 0.62 -15.17
CA HIS A 182 4.13 1.45 -15.93
C HIS A 182 4.61 2.66 -15.10
N ARG A 183 3.74 3.26 -14.29
CA ARG A 183 4.09 4.38 -13.40
C ARG A 183 4.99 3.93 -12.26
N VAL A 184 4.76 2.74 -11.71
CA VAL A 184 5.64 2.16 -10.68
C VAL A 184 7.03 1.87 -11.24
N LEU A 185 7.13 1.25 -12.42
CA LEU A 185 8.42 1.00 -13.06
C LEU A 185 9.15 2.30 -13.39
N ALA A 186 8.44 3.34 -13.84
CA ALA A 186 9.02 4.66 -14.08
C ALA A 186 9.53 5.30 -12.79
N LEU A 187 8.80 5.19 -11.68
CA LEU A 187 9.26 5.65 -10.37
C LEU A 187 10.55 4.93 -9.96
N LEU A 188 10.57 3.59 -10.02
CA LEU A 188 11.75 2.80 -9.65
C LEU A 188 12.96 3.15 -10.53
N ALA A 189 12.76 3.34 -11.83
CA ALA A 189 13.83 3.79 -12.73
C ALA A 189 14.33 5.21 -12.42
N SER A 190 13.44 6.11 -11.97
CA SER A 190 13.79 7.49 -11.62
C SER A 190 14.64 7.62 -10.36
N LEU A 191 14.66 6.58 -9.52
CA LEU A 191 15.52 6.54 -8.34
C LEU A 191 17.01 6.51 -8.71
N GLY A 192 17.37 6.19 -9.96
CA GLY A 192 18.74 6.10 -10.46
C GLY A 192 19.45 4.79 -10.07
N PRO A 193 20.63 4.50 -10.66
CA PRO A 193 21.50 3.40 -10.23
C PRO A 193 22.19 3.70 -8.90
#